data_AF-E8QZI9-F1
#
_entry.id   AF-E8QZI9-F1
#
_cell.length_a   1.000
_cell.length_b   1.000
_cell.length_c   1.000
_cell.angle_alpha   90.00
_cell.angle_beta   90.00
_cell.angle_gamma   90.00
#
_symmetry.space_group_name_H-M   'P 1'
#
loop_
_entity.id
_entity.type
_entity.pdbx_description
1 polymer ?
#
loop_
_entity_poly.entity_id
_entity_poly.type
_entity_poly.pdbx_seq_one_letter_code
_entity_poly.pdbx_strand_id
1 'polypeptide(L)'
;MSALSTVCGYLAEGIEVEDTFAEAFGMTAARLIVTAETAAWARIAGQTATGYATSVIACDAEAGVERELEPDQTPDGRPGVRLLIFALSRDALEKALVKRVGQCVMTCPTTACYNDWPLDDRAIVVGGKLRYFGDGWQIAKLVGERRFWRMPTMDGEFACEERFGTLKGVAGGNLLFQGTTPTGTLEAATRAVAAIRAQCEDVILPFPGGIARSGSKVGSKYQMLRASVNDAYAPTLRGLVASALPESVQCVYELVIDGLSFDAVAQAMRVGLTQPDFRGLGLARVSAGNYGGKLGPYHFHLRDLLNPP
;
A
#
# COMPACT_ATOMS: atom_id res chain seq x y z
N MET A 1 46.44 -2.77 -4.43
CA MET A 1 45.65 -1.94 -5.35
C MET A 1 44.22 -2.48 -5.36
N SER A 2 43.40 -2.09 -4.39
CA SER A 2 41.98 -2.44 -4.39
C SER A 2 41.27 -1.41 -5.27
N ALA A 3 40.61 -1.90 -6.32
CA ALA A 3 39.70 -1.08 -7.10
C ALA A 3 38.62 -0.54 -6.15
N LEU A 4 38.67 0.77 -5.89
CA LEU A 4 37.54 1.50 -5.36
C LEU A 4 36.44 1.39 -6.42
N SER A 5 35.48 0.49 -6.19
CA SER A 5 34.23 0.45 -6.92
C SER A 5 33.52 1.77 -6.66
N THR A 6 33.71 2.74 -7.54
CA THR A 6 32.92 3.97 -7.59
C THR A 6 31.49 3.57 -7.95
N VAL A 7 30.65 3.36 -6.95
CA VAL A 7 29.20 3.25 -7.18
C VAL A 7 28.77 4.64 -7.65
N CYS A 8 28.37 4.71 -8.92
CA CYS A 8 27.94 5.94 -9.58
C CYS A 8 26.53 6.28 -9.08
N GLY A 9 26.41 6.96 -7.95
CA GLY A 9 25.12 7.42 -7.41
C GLY A 9 24.73 8.81 -7.92
N TYR A 10 23.43 9.12 -7.89
CA TYR A 10 22.90 10.46 -8.14
C TYR A 10 22.77 11.23 -6.81
N LEU A 11 22.57 12.54 -6.87
CA LEU A 11 22.29 13.35 -5.69
C LEU A 11 20.85 13.85 -5.73
N ALA A 12 20.10 13.61 -4.65
CA ALA A 12 18.79 14.20 -4.39
C ALA A 12 18.82 14.82 -2.99
N GLU A 13 18.51 16.11 -2.87
CA GLU A 13 18.52 16.83 -1.58
C GLU A 13 19.84 16.66 -0.80
N GLY A 14 20.96 16.56 -1.54
CA GLY A 14 22.30 16.40 -0.96
C GLY A 14 22.63 14.99 -0.44
N ILE A 15 21.84 13.97 -0.79
CA ILE A 15 22.02 12.56 -0.40
C ILE A 15 22.29 11.70 -1.62
N GLU A 16 23.10 10.66 -1.41
CA GLU A 16 23.36 9.63 -2.41
C GLU A 16 22.08 8.84 -2.72
N VAL A 17 21.73 8.76 -4.00
CA VAL A 17 20.70 7.87 -4.52
C VAL A 17 21.41 6.81 -5.36
N GLU A 18 21.29 5.55 -4.97
CA GLU A 18 21.93 4.44 -5.66
C GLU A 18 21.38 4.28 -7.09
N ASP A 19 22.26 4.04 -8.08
CA ASP A 19 21.85 3.74 -9.46
C ASP A 19 21.32 2.30 -9.56
N THR A 20 20.08 2.14 -9.11
CA THR A 20 19.36 0.87 -9.02
C THR A 20 17.88 1.10 -9.38
N PHE A 21 17.07 0.06 -9.24
CA PHE A 21 15.63 0.11 -9.46
C PHE A 21 14.86 -0.68 -8.40
N ALA A 22 13.59 -0.30 -8.19
CA ALA A 22 12.63 -1.14 -7.49
C ALA A 22 11.95 -2.10 -8.47
N GLU A 23 11.81 -3.36 -8.07
CA GLU A 23 11.12 -4.39 -8.87
C GLU A 23 9.76 -4.70 -8.27
N ALA A 24 8.69 -4.45 -9.02
CA ALA A 24 7.31 -4.57 -8.59
C ALA A 24 6.49 -5.54 -9.44
N PHE A 25 5.32 -5.91 -8.94
CA PHE A 25 4.51 -7.03 -9.42
C PHE A 25 3.10 -6.58 -9.81
N GLY A 26 2.50 -7.30 -10.75
CA GLY A 26 1.08 -7.11 -11.05
C GLY A 26 0.20 -7.78 -9.98
N MET A 27 -0.75 -7.04 -9.42
CA MET A 27 -1.74 -7.58 -8.47
C MET A 27 -3.16 -7.18 -8.87
N THR A 28 -4.15 -7.97 -8.44
CA THR A 28 -5.56 -7.59 -8.64
C THR A 28 -5.95 -6.61 -7.54
N ALA A 29 -6.51 -5.46 -7.91
CA ALA A 29 -6.89 -4.42 -6.98
C ALA A 29 -8.39 -4.12 -7.04
N ALA A 30 -8.93 -3.58 -5.96
CA ALA A 30 -10.24 -2.95 -5.89
C ALA A 30 -10.12 -1.62 -5.14
N ARG A 31 -10.95 -0.64 -5.56
CA ARG A 31 -11.09 0.67 -4.93
C ARG A 31 -12.54 0.84 -4.47
N LEU A 32 -12.70 1.27 -3.22
CA LEU A 32 -14.01 1.47 -2.62
C LEU A 32 -14.04 2.72 -1.76
N ILE A 33 -15.24 3.25 -1.59
CA ILE A 33 -15.53 4.34 -0.67
C ILE A 33 -16.33 3.77 0.49
N VAL A 34 -15.90 4.11 1.71
CA VAL A 34 -16.66 3.87 2.93
C VAL A 34 -17.04 5.22 3.52
N THR A 35 -18.34 5.48 3.63
CA THR A 35 -18.86 6.70 4.26
C THR A 35 -19.40 6.39 5.64
N ALA A 36 -19.51 7.42 6.49
CA ALA A 36 -20.08 7.33 7.82
C ALA A 36 -20.73 8.67 8.20
N GLU A 37 -21.38 8.74 9.36
CA GLU A 37 -21.97 9.97 9.88
C GLU A 37 -20.93 11.09 10.08
N THR A 38 -19.72 10.73 10.51
CA THR A 38 -18.62 11.68 10.71
C THR A 38 -17.33 11.15 10.11
N ALA A 39 -16.41 12.05 9.74
CA ALA A 39 -15.08 11.69 9.25
C ALA A 39 -14.30 10.81 10.26
N ALA A 40 -14.54 10.99 11.56
CA ALA A 40 -13.95 10.15 12.59
C ALA A 40 -14.41 8.68 12.48
N TRP A 41 -15.71 8.45 12.28
CA TRP A 41 -16.24 7.09 12.09
C TRP A 41 -15.80 6.46 10.77
N ALA A 42 -15.76 7.25 9.69
CA ALA A 42 -15.25 6.77 8.41
C ALA A 42 -13.77 6.34 8.53
N ARG A 43 -12.95 7.11 9.25
CA ARG A 43 -11.55 6.76 9.54
C ARG A 43 -11.42 5.48 10.36
N ILE A 44 -12.25 5.30 11.39
CA ILE A 44 -12.27 4.06 12.19
C ILE A 44 -12.60 2.84 11.32
N ALA A 45 -13.62 2.95 10.47
CA ALA A 45 -14.01 1.89 9.56
C ALA A 45 -12.89 1.55 8.57
N GLY A 46 -12.28 2.57 7.96
CA GLY A 46 -11.14 2.41 7.05
C GLY A 46 -9.95 1.73 7.72
N GLN A 47 -9.50 2.25 8.85
CA GLN A 47 -8.36 1.69 9.59
C GLN A 47 -8.58 0.23 10.01
N THR A 48 -9.80 -0.09 10.44
CA THR A 48 -10.15 -1.46 10.85
C THR A 48 -10.22 -2.39 9.65
N ALA A 49 -10.83 -1.95 8.54
CA ALA A 49 -10.95 -2.72 7.30
C ALA A 49 -9.59 -2.96 6.62
N THR A 50 -8.61 -2.08 6.81
CA THR A 50 -7.25 -2.20 6.24
C THR A 50 -6.22 -2.71 7.24
N GLY A 51 -6.63 -3.06 8.47
CA GLY A 51 -5.76 -3.71 9.46
C GLY A 51 -5.38 -5.14 9.06
N TYR A 52 -4.27 -5.65 9.59
CA TYR A 52 -3.75 -7.00 9.28
C TYR A 52 -3.68 -7.27 7.75
N ALA A 53 -3.09 -6.34 7.02
CA ALA A 53 -3.07 -6.33 5.55
C ALA A 53 -1.75 -5.77 5.00
N THR A 54 -0.63 -6.16 5.60
CA THR A 54 0.68 -5.55 5.26
C THR A 54 1.36 -6.20 4.08
N SER A 55 1.22 -7.53 3.93
CA SER A 55 1.83 -8.25 2.81
C SER A 55 1.10 -9.54 2.47
N VAL A 56 0.84 -9.78 1.18
CA VAL A 56 0.21 -11.01 0.68
C VAL A 56 1.08 -12.27 0.82
N ILE A 57 2.31 -12.14 1.33
CA ILE A 57 3.12 -13.29 1.75
C ILE A 57 2.39 -14.10 2.84
N ALA A 58 1.70 -13.42 3.76
CA ALA A 58 1.03 -14.07 4.90
C ALA A 58 -0.31 -13.43 5.33
N CYS A 59 -0.58 -12.18 4.96
CA CYS A 59 -1.93 -11.59 5.06
C CYS A 59 -2.78 -12.06 3.86
N ASP A 60 -4.11 -11.96 3.99
CA ASP A 60 -5.03 -12.32 2.91
C ASP A 60 -5.13 -11.24 1.81
N ALA A 61 -4.65 -10.03 2.10
CA ALA A 61 -4.55 -8.92 1.17
C ALA A 61 -3.45 -7.92 1.61
N GLU A 62 -3.06 -7.04 0.69
CA GLU A 62 -2.41 -5.77 0.97
C GLU A 62 -3.48 -4.67 0.94
N ALA A 63 -3.60 -3.85 1.98
CA ALA A 63 -4.67 -2.86 2.05
C ALA A 63 -4.25 -1.58 2.78
N GLY A 64 -4.85 -0.47 2.39
CA GLY A 64 -4.60 0.82 3.01
C GLY A 64 -5.70 1.83 2.74
N VAL A 65 -5.77 2.84 3.60
CA VAL A 65 -6.53 4.06 3.33
C VAL A 65 -5.73 4.87 2.33
N GLU A 66 -6.32 5.12 1.16
CA GLU A 66 -5.74 6.02 0.15
C GLU A 66 -5.84 7.46 0.64
N ARG A 67 -7.07 7.90 0.95
CA ARG A 67 -7.35 9.26 1.39
C ARG A 67 -8.70 9.38 2.11
N GLU A 68 -8.85 10.48 2.83
CA GLU A 68 -10.14 10.95 3.32
C GLU A 68 -10.87 11.71 2.20
N LEU A 69 -12.20 11.68 2.24
CA LEU A 69 -13.09 12.27 1.25
C LEU A 69 -14.08 13.21 1.94
N GLU A 70 -14.23 14.40 1.36
CA GLU A 70 -15.26 15.36 1.73
C GLU A 70 -16.64 14.91 1.21
N PRO A 71 -17.74 15.39 1.81
CA PRO A 71 -19.11 15.02 1.42
C PRO A 71 -19.44 15.17 -0.08
N ASP A 72 -18.88 16.16 -0.76
CA ASP A 72 -19.11 16.41 -2.19
C ASP A 72 -18.37 15.41 -3.10
N GLN A 73 -17.47 14.59 -2.54
CA GLN A 73 -16.70 13.57 -3.24
C GLN A 73 -17.28 12.16 -3.06
N THR A 74 -18.36 12.00 -2.28
CA THR A 74 -18.94 10.69 -1.95
C THR A 74 -20.33 10.47 -2.56
N PRO A 75 -20.73 9.21 -2.82
CA PRO A 75 -22.01 8.92 -3.48
C PRO A 75 -23.26 9.30 -2.68
N ASP A 76 -23.16 9.45 -1.35
CA ASP A 76 -24.30 9.68 -0.45
C ASP A 76 -24.23 11.04 0.26
N GLY A 77 -23.28 11.91 -0.09
CA GLY A 77 -23.16 13.24 0.50
C GLY A 77 -22.67 13.24 1.96
N ARG A 78 -22.02 12.17 2.42
CA ARG A 78 -21.46 12.05 3.77
C ARG A 78 -19.93 11.99 3.74
N PRO A 79 -19.22 12.37 4.82
CA PRO A 79 -17.77 12.22 4.87
C PRO A 79 -17.37 10.75 4.73
N GLY A 80 -16.22 10.50 4.09
CA GLY A 80 -15.79 9.14 3.79
C GLY A 80 -14.29 8.94 3.76
N VAL A 81 -13.91 7.69 3.53
CA VAL A 81 -12.55 7.27 3.24
C VAL A 81 -12.55 6.41 1.98
N ARG A 82 -11.53 6.61 1.15
CA ARG A 82 -11.24 5.73 0.02
C ARG A 82 -10.21 4.71 0.42
N LEU A 83 -10.47 3.44 0.10
CA LEU A 83 -9.60 2.32 0.43
C LEU A 83 -9.12 1.65 -0.86
N LEU A 84 -7.86 1.21 -0.85
CA LEU A 84 -7.32 0.28 -1.84
C LEU A 84 -7.02 -1.06 -1.19
N ILE A 85 -7.39 -2.13 -1.89
CA ILE A 85 -7.08 -3.51 -1.49
C ILE A 85 -6.53 -4.25 -2.71
N PHE A 86 -5.40 -4.91 -2.49
CA PHE A 86 -4.67 -5.69 -3.48
C PHE A 86 -4.60 -7.16 -3.03
N ALA A 87 -4.76 -8.07 -3.97
CA ALA A 87 -4.56 -9.50 -3.74
C ALA A 87 -3.98 -10.19 -4.99
N LEU A 88 -3.41 -11.39 -4.79
CA LEU A 88 -2.76 -12.16 -5.85
C LEU A 88 -3.69 -12.59 -6.99
N SER A 89 -5.00 -12.68 -6.73
CA SER A 89 -6.00 -13.04 -7.72
C SER A 89 -7.35 -12.40 -7.42
N ARG A 90 -8.22 -12.35 -8.44
CA ARG A 90 -9.60 -11.88 -8.30
C ARG A 90 -10.37 -12.64 -7.22
N ASP A 91 -10.22 -13.96 -7.15
CA ASP A 91 -10.93 -14.78 -6.18
C ASP A 91 -10.41 -14.55 -4.75
N ALA A 92 -9.10 -14.33 -4.59
CA ALA A 92 -8.53 -13.94 -3.30
C ALA A 92 -9.01 -12.55 -2.88
N LEU A 93 -9.03 -11.60 -3.83
CA LEU A 93 -9.52 -10.24 -3.62
C LEU A 93 -10.99 -10.25 -3.17
N GLU A 94 -11.86 -10.98 -3.86
CA GLU A 94 -13.28 -11.10 -3.49
C GLU A 94 -13.45 -11.68 -2.08
N LYS A 95 -12.71 -12.74 -1.74
CA LYS A 95 -12.74 -13.32 -0.38
C LYS A 95 -12.30 -12.31 0.68
N ALA A 96 -11.22 -11.56 0.42
CA ALA A 96 -10.71 -10.54 1.33
C ALA A 96 -11.72 -9.39 1.51
N LEU A 97 -12.27 -8.84 0.41
CA LEU A 97 -13.24 -7.75 0.49
C LEU A 97 -14.51 -8.17 1.22
N VAL A 98 -15.07 -9.35 0.95
CA VAL A 98 -16.27 -9.83 1.66
C VAL A 98 -16.02 -9.91 3.17
N LYS A 99 -14.87 -10.45 3.60
CA LYS A 99 -14.52 -10.52 5.02
C LYS A 99 -14.32 -9.13 5.62
N ARG A 100 -13.54 -8.27 4.97
CA ARG A 100 -13.19 -6.94 5.48
C ARG A 100 -14.41 -6.02 5.53
N VAL A 101 -15.20 -5.96 4.46
CA VAL A 101 -16.45 -5.18 4.46
C VAL A 101 -17.44 -5.77 5.46
N GLY A 102 -17.61 -7.10 5.50
CA GLY A 102 -18.58 -7.73 6.40
C GLY A 102 -18.22 -7.68 7.89
N GLN A 103 -16.94 -7.72 8.25
CA GLN A 103 -16.51 -7.81 9.66
C GLN A 103 -15.93 -6.50 10.22
N CYS A 104 -15.63 -5.52 9.35
CA CYS A 104 -15.02 -4.26 9.75
C CYS A 104 -15.84 -3.04 9.33
N VAL A 105 -16.51 -3.08 8.18
CA VAL A 105 -17.33 -1.95 7.70
C VAL A 105 -18.77 -2.12 8.18
N MET A 106 -19.45 -3.20 7.79
CA MET A 106 -20.85 -3.48 8.18
C MET A 106 -21.10 -3.46 9.69
N THR A 107 -20.07 -3.82 10.48
CA THR A 107 -20.12 -3.83 11.95
C THR A 107 -19.77 -2.48 12.57
N CYS A 108 -19.22 -1.54 11.79
CA CYS A 108 -18.89 -0.20 12.23
C CYS A 108 -20.12 0.72 12.14
N PRO A 109 -20.44 1.49 13.20
CA PRO A 109 -21.64 2.32 13.26
C PRO A 109 -21.76 3.27 12.07
N THR A 110 -23.00 3.47 11.60
CA THR A 110 -23.38 4.47 10.59
C THR A 110 -22.82 4.25 9.18
N THR A 111 -22.05 3.17 8.94
CA THR A 111 -21.29 3.07 7.69
C THR A 111 -22.15 2.69 6.48
N ALA A 112 -21.66 3.05 5.29
CA ALA A 112 -22.10 2.48 4.02
C ALA A 112 -20.88 2.22 3.12
N CYS A 113 -21.01 1.31 2.14
CA CYS A 113 -19.89 0.85 1.32
C CYS A 113 -20.23 0.87 -0.18
N TYR A 114 -19.40 1.57 -0.96
CA TYR A 114 -19.62 1.86 -2.37
C TYR A 114 -18.44 1.41 -3.21
N ASN A 115 -18.73 0.90 -4.39
CA ASN A 115 -17.72 0.69 -5.41
C ASN A 115 -17.23 2.05 -5.95
N ASP A 116 -15.93 2.16 -6.18
CA ASP A 116 -15.27 3.35 -6.71
C ASP A 116 -14.36 3.01 -7.90
N TRP A 117 -14.81 2.08 -8.74
CA TRP A 117 -14.17 1.70 -10.00
C TRP A 117 -15.19 1.25 -11.05
N PRO A 118 -14.99 1.48 -12.35
CA PRO A 118 -15.90 0.97 -13.39
C PRO A 118 -16.17 -0.54 -13.29
N LEU A 119 -17.41 -0.93 -13.59
CA LEU A 119 -17.83 -2.33 -13.60
C LEU A 119 -17.66 -2.94 -14.99
N ASP A 120 -17.05 -4.13 -15.04
CA ASP A 120 -16.91 -4.96 -16.23
C ASP A 120 -17.25 -6.44 -15.92
N ASP A 121 -16.86 -7.35 -16.82
CA ASP A 121 -17.01 -8.80 -16.65
C ASP A 121 -16.12 -9.38 -15.53
N ARG A 122 -15.15 -8.61 -15.04
CA ARG A 122 -14.25 -8.97 -13.94
C ARG A 122 -14.70 -8.45 -12.60
N ALA A 123 -15.71 -7.59 -12.53
CA ALA A 123 -16.23 -7.11 -11.25
C ALA A 123 -16.69 -8.24 -10.34
N ILE A 124 -16.29 -8.15 -9.07
CA ILE A 124 -16.52 -9.13 -7.99
C ILE A 124 -17.79 -8.80 -7.22
N VAL A 125 -18.39 -9.80 -6.55
CA VAL A 125 -19.65 -9.66 -5.82
C VAL A 125 -19.37 -9.58 -4.32
N VAL A 126 -19.64 -8.41 -3.72
CA VAL A 126 -19.41 -8.15 -2.29
C VAL A 126 -20.74 -7.95 -1.58
N GLY A 127 -21.45 -6.85 -1.83
CA GLY A 127 -22.76 -6.60 -1.21
C GLY A 127 -23.77 -7.70 -1.53
N GLY A 128 -23.72 -8.26 -2.74
CA GLY A 128 -24.56 -9.41 -3.12
C GLY A 128 -24.33 -10.67 -2.29
N LYS A 129 -23.13 -10.84 -1.71
CA LYS A 129 -22.83 -11.94 -0.76
C LYS A 129 -23.14 -11.55 0.68
N LEU A 130 -22.88 -10.30 1.06
CA LEU A 130 -23.17 -9.80 2.41
C LEU A 130 -24.68 -9.73 2.68
N ARG A 131 -25.51 -9.51 1.66
CA ARG A 131 -26.96 -9.37 1.78
C ARG A 131 -27.64 -10.47 2.58
N TYR A 132 -27.10 -11.69 2.58
CA TYR A 132 -27.65 -12.83 3.31
C TYR A 132 -27.59 -12.65 4.83
N PHE A 133 -26.76 -11.75 5.35
CA PHE A 133 -26.79 -11.33 6.75
C PHE A 133 -28.16 -10.74 7.15
N GLY A 134 -28.90 -10.16 6.20
CA GLY A 134 -30.25 -9.64 6.44
C GLY A 134 -31.32 -10.73 6.65
N ASP A 135 -30.98 -12.02 6.57
CA ASP A 135 -31.87 -13.14 6.89
C ASP A 135 -33.26 -13.09 6.20
N GLY A 136 -33.29 -12.66 4.95
CA GLY A 136 -34.52 -12.52 4.15
C GLY A 136 -35.19 -11.14 4.24
N TRP A 137 -34.73 -10.26 5.12
CA TRP A 137 -35.25 -8.91 5.32
C TRP A 137 -34.50 -7.84 4.52
N GLN A 138 -33.39 -8.20 3.87
CA GLN A 138 -32.64 -7.29 3.01
C GLN A 138 -33.47 -6.82 1.80
N ILE A 139 -33.32 -5.54 1.45
CA ILE A 139 -34.02 -4.94 0.31
C ILE A 139 -33.02 -4.60 -0.79
N ALA A 140 -33.31 -5.02 -2.02
CA ALA A 140 -32.60 -4.56 -3.21
C ALA A 140 -33.11 -3.18 -3.64
N LYS A 141 -32.20 -2.27 -3.98
CA LYS A 141 -32.50 -1.00 -4.63
C LYS A 141 -31.64 -0.81 -5.86
N LEU A 142 -32.25 -0.35 -6.95
CA LEU A 142 -31.57 0.04 -8.17
C LEU A 142 -31.63 1.56 -8.26
N VAL A 143 -30.48 2.23 -8.23
CA VAL A 143 -30.35 3.69 -8.36
C VAL A 143 -29.49 3.97 -9.57
N GLY A 144 -30.10 4.49 -10.63
CA GLY A 144 -29.48 4.48 -11.95
C GLY A 144 -29.18 3.04 -12.38
N GLU A 145 -27.93 2.78 -12.76
CA GLU A 145 -27.46 1.44 -13.13
C GLU A 145 -26.82 0.67 -11.96
N ARG A 146 -26.73 1.29 -10.78
CA ARG A 146 -26.05 0.73 -9.60
C ARG A 146 -27.05 0.01 -8.71
N ARG A 147 -26.78 -1.27 -8.41
CA ARG A 147 -27.59 -2.06 -7.47
C ARG A 147 -26.98 -2.02 -6.07
N PHE A 148 -27.83 -1.73 -5.10
CA PHE A 148 -27.52 -1.69 -3.68
C PHE A 148 -28.35 -2.71 -2.91
N TRP A 149 -27.77 -3.19 -1.81
CA TRP A 149 -28.44 -3.96 -0.77
C TRP A 149 -28.54 -3.12 0.49
N ARG A 150 -29.74 -3.01 1.03
CA ARG A 150 -30.02 -2.44 2.35
C ARG A 150 -30.28 -3.60 3.31
N MET A 151 -29.32 -3.87 4.18
CA MET A 151 -29.39 -4.93 5.18
C MET A 151 -29.81 -4.33 6.52
N PRO A 152 -30.88 -4.82 7.17
CA PRO A 152 -31.23 -4.31 8.49
C PRO A 152 -30.15 -4.64 9.52
N THR A 153 -29.81 -3.65 10.35
CA THR A 153 -28.83 -3.73 11.45
C THR A 153 -29.41 -3.08 12.71
N MET A 154 -28.75 -3.21 13.86
CA MET A 154 -29.25 -2.67 15.12
C MET A 154 -29.36 -1.13 15.13
N ASP A 155 -28.49 -0.43 14.40
CA ASP A 155 -28.51 1.03 14.26
C ASP A 155 -29.37 1.53 13.09
N GLY A 156 -30.03 0.62 12.35
CA GLY A 156 -30.88 0.94 11.21
C GLY A 156 -30.61 0.01 10.03
N GLU A 157 -29.81 0.47 9.08
CA GLU A 157 -29.49 -0.28 7.87
C GLU A 157 -28.03 -0.10 7.44
N PHE A 158 -27.39 -1.18 7.04
CA PHE A 158 -26.14 -1.15 6.29
C PHE A 158 -26.41 -1.16 4.78
N ALA A 159 -25.99 -0.09 4.10
CA ALA A 159 -26.07 0.02 2.64
C ALA A 159 -24.76 -0.42 1.99
N CYS A 160 -24.82 -1.37 1.05
CA CYS A 160 -23.65 -1.87 0.33
C CYS A 160 -23.97 -2.12 -1.14
N GLU A 161 -23.11 -1.65 -2.03
CA GLU A 161 -23.24 -1.92 -3.47
C GLU A 161 -23.03 -3.40 -3.80
N GLU A 162 -23.76 -3.91 -4.78
CA GLU A 162 -23.75 -5.35 -5.10
C GLU A 162 -22.38 -5.83 -5.57
N ARG A 163 -21.77 -5.07 -6.48
CA ARG A 163 -20.55 -5.44 -7.21
C ARG A 163 -19.49 -4.36 -7.12
N PHE A 164 -18.24 -4.77 -7.14
CA PHE A 164 -17.07 -3.92 -7.08
C PHE A 164 -16.19 -4.17 -8.29
N GLY A 165 -15.80 -3.10 -8.97
CA GLY A 165 -14.86 -3.15 -10.09
C GLY A 165 -13.51 -3.66 -9.64
N THR A 166 -12.81 -4.35 -10.53
CA THR A 166 -11.44 -4.79 -10.27
C THR A 166 -10.53 -4.33 -11.40
N LEU A 167 -9.26 -4.15 -11.06
CA LEU A 167 -8.23 -3.79 -12.04
C LEU A 167 -6.94 -4.53 -11.74
N LYS A 168 -6.00 -4.47 -12.68
CA LYS A 168 -4.62 -4.88 -12.45
C LYS A 168 -3.83 -3.65 -11.98
N GLY A 169 -3.43 -3.63 -10.72
CA GLY A 169 -2.52 -2.64 -10.17
C GLY A 169 -1.07 -3.12 -10.17
N VAL A 170 -0.20 -2.26 -9.65
CA VAL A 170 1.23 -2.48 -9.46
C VAL A 170 1.54 -2.46 -7.96
N ALA A 171 2.12 -3.53 -7.43
CA ALA A 171 2.41 -3.69 -6.01
C ALA A 171 3.90 -3.94 -5.78
N GLY A 172 4.46 -3.36 -4.72
CA GLY A 172 5.87 -3.55 -4.36
C GLY A 172 6.86 -2.51 -4.90
N GLY A 173 6.39 -1.37 -5.42
CA GLY A 173 7.28 -0.23 -5.62
C GLY A 173 7.89 0.17 -4.27
N ASN A 174 9.20 0.43 -4.19
CA ASN A 174 9.82 0.58 -2.88
C ASN A 174 11.04 1.51 -2.84
N LEU A 175 11.32 2.03 -1.64
CA LEU A 175 12.51 2.83 -1.34
C LEU A 175 13.14 2.35 -0.04
N LEU A 176 14.45 2.11 -0.07
CA LEU A 176 15.26 1.73 1.09
C LEU A 176 15.99 2.96 1.62
N PHE A 177 15.52 3.47 2.76
CA PHE A 177 16.09 4.60 3.47
C PHE A 177 17.20 4.11 4.39
N GLN A 178 18.45 4.47 4.08
CA GLN A 178 19.63 4.01 4.80
C GLN A 178 20.26 5.19 5.55
N GLY A 179 20.21 5.19 6.88
CA GLY A 179 20.68 6.31 7.69
C GLY A 179 21.63 5.93 8.81
N THR A 180 22.28 6.93 9.37
CA THR A 180 23.35 6.80 10.37
C THR A 180 22.84 6.60 11.78
N THR A 181 21.57 6.95 12.05
CA THR A 181 20.91 6.74 13.34
C THR A 181 19.49 6.20 13.15
N PRO A 182 18.99 5.30 14.01
CA PRO A 182 17.61 4.82 13.93
C PRO A 182 16.57 5.94 13.98
N THR A 183 16.71 6.89 14.90
CA THR A 183 15.75 8.00 15.08
C THR A 183 15.66 8.88 13.84
N GLY A 184 16.80 9.32 13.30
CA GLY A 184 16.82 10.19 12.13
C GLY A 184 16.32 9.48 10.86
N THR A 185 16.66 8.19 10.70
CA THR A 185 16.17 7.39 9.56
C THR A 185 14.65 7.19 9.63
N LEU A 186 14.10 6.95 10.82
CA LEU A 186 12.64 6.82 11.01
C LEU A 186 11.92 8.14 10.73
N GLU A 187 12.48 9.26 11.17
CA GLU A 187 11.92 10.59 10.89
C GLU A 187 11.89 10.88 9.38
N ALA A 188 12.97 10.58 8.67
CA ALA A 188 13.04 10.72 7.22
C ALA A 188 11.98 9.85 6.51
N ALA A 189 11.87 8.57 6.89
CA ALA A 189 10.86 7.66 6.35
C ALA A 189 9.43 8.14 6.66
N THR A 190 9.19 8.65 7.87
CA THR A 190 7.88 9.20 8.29
C THR A 190 7.51 10.43 7.47
N ARG A 191 8.47 11.33 7.22
CA ARG A 191 8.27 12.51 6.39
C ARG A 191 7.95 12.14 4.94
N ALA A 192 8.64 11.14 4.39
CA ALA A 192 8.36 10.60 3.06
C ALA A 192 6.94 10.01 2.97
N VAL A 193 6.52 9.19 3.93
CA VAL A 193 5.15 8.65 4.00
C VAL A 193 4.11 9.76 4.04
N ALA A 194 4.32 10.76 4.90
CA ALA A 194 3.38 11.88 5.06
C ALA A 194 3.23 12.66 3.74
N ALA A 195 4.34 12.91 3.05
CA ALA A 195 4.33 13.59 1.76
C ALA A 195 3.63 12.79 0.67
N ILE A 196 3.89 11.47 0.58
CA ILE A 196 3.20 10.59 -0.37
C ILE A 196 1.69 10.64 -0.14
N ARG A 197 1.23 10.47 1.10
CA ARG A 197 -0.21 10.51 1.44
C ARG A 197 -0.86 11.87 1.15
N ALA A 198 -0.10 12.96 1.25
CA ALA A 198 -0.62 14.30 1.02
C ALA A 198 -0.68 14.67 -0.47
N GLN A 199 0.17 14.08 -1.31
CA GLN A 199 0.40 14.54 -2.69
C GLN A 199 0.04 13.50 -3.76
N CYS A 200 -0.14 12.24 -3.39
CA CYS A 200 -0.37 11.15 -4.34
C CYS A 200 -1.75 10.54 -4.14
N GLU A 201 -2.46 10.34 -5.24
CA GLU A 201 -3.70 9.57 -5.30
C GLU A 201 -3.41 8.18 -5.88
N ASP A 202 -4.39 7.28 -5.79
CA ASP A 202 -4.32 5.93 -6.38
C ASP A 202 -3.17 5.03 -5.85
N VAL A 203 -2.63 5.35 -4.66
CA VAL A 203 -1.58 4.58 -3.99
C VAL A 203 -1.87 4.35 -2.51
N ILE A 204 -1.30 3.29 -1.95
CA ILE A 204 -1.22 3.02 -0.51
C ILE A 204 0.19 2.63 -0.11
N LEU A 205 0.48 2.76 1.20
CA LEU A 205 1.65 2.16 1.82
C LEU A 205 1.16 1.13 2.87
N PRO A 206 1.09 -0.17 2.54
CA PRO A 206 0.33 -1.17 3.32
C PRO A 206 0.98 -1.54 4.65
N PHE A 207 2.28 -1.24 4.84
CA PHE A 207 2.99 -1.56 6.08
C PHE A 207 2.56 -0.66 7.26
N PRO A 208 2.86 -1.04 8.52
CA PRO A 208 2.49 -0.23 9.69
C PRO A 208 3.06 1.18 9.60
N GLY A 209 2.18 2.19 9.62
CA GLY A 209 2.59 3.58 9.42
C GLY A 209 3.19 3.88 8.04
N GLY A 210 3.05 2.97 7.07
CA GLY A 210 3.66 3.03 5.75
C GLY A 210 5.11 2.55 5.68
N ILE A 211 5.66 1.96 6.75
CA ILE A 211 7.09 1.68 6.88
C ILE A 211 7.33 0.21 7.28
N ALA A 212 8.15 -0.49 6.50
CA ALA A 212 8.67 -1.80 6.81
C ALA A 212 10.05 -1.69 7.49
N ARG A 213 10.19 -2.27 8.68
CA ARG A 213 11.48 -2.37 9.41
C ARG A 213 12.22 -3.68 9.15
N SER A 214 11.53 -4.68 8.61
CA SER A 214 12.03 -6.06 8.60
C SER A 214 12.96 -6.33 7.43
N GLY A 215 12.67 -5.77 6.25
CA GLY A 215 13.34 -6.09 4.98
C GLY A 215 13.26 -7.58 4.63
N SER A 216 12.70 -7.93 3.48
CA SER A 216 12.59 -9.34 3.10
C SER A 216 13.33 -9.67 1.80
N LYS A 217 13.83 -10.90 1.71
CA LYS A 217 14.33 -11.50 0.47
C LYS A 217 13.53 -12.74 0.13
N VAL A 218 13.51 -13.09 -1.15
CA VAL A 218 12.90 -14.33 -1.63
C VAL A 218 13.70 -15.53 -1.13
N GLY A 219 12.97 -16.56 -0.67
CA GLY A 219 13.55 -17.79 -0.16
C GLY A 219 14.07 -17.68 1.27
N SER A 220 14.59 -18.79 1.76
CA SER A 220 15.10 -18.93 3.12
C SER A 220 16.06 -20.12 3.21
N LYS A 221 16.97 -20.10 4.19
CA LYS A 221 17.74 -21.28 4.59
C LYS A 221 16.84 -22.39 5.15
N TYR A 222 15.66 -22.02 5.66
CA TYR A 222 14.62 -22.94 6.12
C TYR A 222 13.61 -23.17 4.99
N GLN A 223 13.60 -24.39 4.43
CA GLN A 223 12.84 -24.73 3.21
C GLN A 223 11.33 -24.43 3.27
N MET A 224 10.74 -24.41 4.47
CA MET A 224 9.31 -24.13 4.66
C MET A 224 8.93 -22.66 4.49
N LEU A 225 9.90 -21.74 4.46
CA LEU A 225 9.65 -20.30 4.41
C LEU A 225 9.84 -19.74 3.00
N ARG A 226 8.82 -19.02 2.52
CA ARG A 226 8.84 -18.35 1.20
C ARG A 226 9.71 -17.09 1.18
N ALA A 227 9.85 -16.43 2.33
CA ALA A 227 10.63 -15.22 2.50
C ALA A 227 11.40 -15.30 3.82
N SER A 228 12.52 -14.60 3.88
CA SER A 228 13.35 -14.45 5.08
C SER A 228 13.95 -13.06 5.16
N VAL A 229 14.66 -12.75 6.24
CA VAL A 229 15.34 -11.45 6.40
C VAL A 229 16.25 -11.14 5.21
N ASN A 230 16.21 -9.90 4.75
CA ASN A 230 17.20 -9.39 3.81
C ASN A 230 18.51 -9.09 4.56
N ASP A 231 19.31 -10.12 4.76
CA ASP A 231 20.56 -10.10 5.52
C ASP A 231 21.59 -9.10 4.98
N ALA A 232 21.62 -8.86 3.66
CA ALA A 232 22.53 -7.86 3.06
C ALA A 232 22.26 -6.43 3.57
N TYR A 233 21.02 -6.13 3.97
CA TYR A 233 20.57 -4.84 4.48
C TYR A 233 20.38 -4.83 6.00
N ALA A 234 20.84 -5.84 6.74
CA ALA A 234 20.78 -5.90 8.20
C ALA A 234 22.08 -5.36 8.83
N PRO A 235 22.08 -4.16 9.46
CA PRO A 235 23.31 -3.56 10.02
C PRO A 235 24.02 -4.46 11.04
N THR A 236 23.24 -5.22 11.83
CA THR A 236 23.76 -6.14 12.86
C THR A 236 24.49 -7.36 12.29
N LEU A 237 24.32 -7.66 11.00
CA LEU A 237 24.95 -8.81 10.32
C LEU A 237 26.18 -8.41 9.50
N ARG A 238 26.59 -7.14 9.51
CA ARG A 238 27.68 -6.62 8.66
C ARG A 238 28.99 -7.43 8.73
N GLY A 239 29.33 -7.95 9.91
CA GLY A 239 30.54 -8.79 10.10
C GLY A 239 30.37 -10.26 9.69
N LEU A 240 29.16 -10.69 9.33
CA LEU A 240 28.80 -12.10 9.09
C LEU A 240 28.37 -12.37 7.65
N VAL A 241 27.94 -11.35 6.90
CA VAL A 241 27.43 -11.48 5.53
C VAL A 241 28.05 -10.43 4.61
N ALA A 242 27.95 -10.63 3.30
CA ALA A 242 28.27 -9.60 2.32
C ALA A 242 27.23 -8.47 2.40
N SER A 243 27.50 -7.48 3.25
CA SER A 243 26.59 -6.35 3.44
C SER A 243 26.55 -5.45 2.21
N ALA A 244 25.35 -5.01 1.84
CA ALA A 244 25.12 -3.99 0.82
C ALA A 244 25.17 -2.56 1.40
N LEU A 245 25.36 -2.41 2.72
CA LEU A 245 25.28 -1.13 3.42
C LEU A 245 26.64 -0.40 3.43
N PRO A 246 26.66 0.94 3.28
CA PRO A 246 27.82 1.75 3.59
C PRO A 246 28.19 1.61 5.07
N GLU A 247 29.46 1.85 5.40
CA GLU A 247 29.98 1.70 6.76
C GLU A 247 29.24 2.57 7.78
N SER A 248 28.88 3.80 7.39
CA SER A 248 28.21 4.78 8.25
C SER A 248 26.75 4.44 8.57
N VAL A 249 26.09 3.57 7.79
CA VAL A 249 24.66 3.26 7.96
C VAL A 249 24.45 2.36 9.16
N GLN A 250 23.50 2.68 10.04
CA GLN A 250 23.17 1.91 11.24
C GLN A 250 21.71 1.48 11.28
N CYS A 251 20.89 1.99 10.36
CA CYS A 251 19.47 1.68 10.28
C CYS A 251 18.99 1.70 8.83
N VAL A 252 18.07 0.80 8.52
CA VAL A 252 17.38 0.76 7.23
C VAL A 252 15.88 0.67 7.48
N TYR A 253 15.12 1.51 6.79
CA TYR A 253 13.66 1.38 6.66
C TYR A 253 13.29 1.26 5.20
N GLU A 254 12.23 0.52 4.92
CA GLU A 254 11.70 0.30 3.59
C GLU A 254 10.30 0.90 3.51
N LEU A 255 10.07 1.77 2.53
CA LEU A 255 8.72 2.17 2.13
C LEU A 255 8.29 1.24 1.00
N VAL A 256 7.16 0.56 1.17
CA VAL A 256 6.54 -0.24 0.10
C VAL A 256 5.25 0.46 -0.33
N ILE A 257 5.06 0.57 -1.64
CA ILE A 257 4.02 1.35 -2.29
C ILE A 257 3.32 0.46 -3.31
N ASP A 258 2.00 0.35 -3.14
CA ASP A 258 1.12 -0.29 -4.11
C ASP A 258 0.22 0.77 -4.72
N GLY A 259 -0.08 0.64 -6.01
CA GLY A 259 -0.88 1.62 -6.72
C GLY A 259 -1.65 1.05 -7.90
N LEU A 260 -2.60 1.83 -8.40
CA LEU A 260 -3.49 1.41 -9.48
C LEU A 260 -2.80 1.42 -10.86
N SER A 261 -1.68 2.09 -11.00
CA SER A 261 -0.90 2.17 -12.23
C SER A 261 0.60 2.29 -11.94
N PHE A 262 1.41 2.05 -12.97
CA PHE A 262 2.86 2.32 -12.91
C PHE A 262 3.13 3.77 -12.57
N ASP A 263 2.46 4.71 -13.25
CA ASP A 263 2.69 6.15 -13.06
C ASP A 263 2.34 6.62 -11.66
N ALA A 264 1.27 6.07 -11.05
CA ALA A 264 0.89 6.39 -9.67
C ALA A 264 2.00 5.96 -8.69
N VAL A 265 2.52 4.74 -8.84
CA VAL A 265 3.62 4.23 -8.00
C VAL A 265 4.92 5.02 -8.25
N ALA A 266 5.26 5.30 -9.51
CA ALA A 266 6.44 6.08 -9.87
C ALA A 266 6.37 7.50 -9.26
N GLN A 267 5.21 8.15 -9.35
CA GLN A 267 4.98 9.47 -8.76
C GLN A 267 5.11 9.43 -7.22
N ALA A 268 4.56 8.41 -6.57
CA ALA A 268 4.70 8.23 -5.12
C ALA A 268 6.15 7.97 -4.70
N MET A 269 6.88 7.13 -5.43
CA MET A 269 8.31 6.91 -5.19
C MET A 269 9.10 8.20 -5.38
N ARG A 270 8.83 8.98 -6.44
CA ARG A 270 9.47 10.28 -6.66
C ARG A 270 9.22 11.22 -5.50
N VAL A 271 7.96 11.40 -5.08
CA VAL A 271 7.61 12.24 -3.93
C VAL A 271 8.34 11.76 -2.67
N GLY A 272 8.34 10.45 -2.39
CA GLY A 272 9.06 9.90 -1.24
C GLY A 272 10.57 10.15 -1.29
N LEU A 273 11.17 10.09 -2.48
CA LEU A 273 12.61 10.24 -2.70
C LEU A 273 13.09 11.70 -2.58
N THR A 274 12.26 12.68 -2.94
CA THR A 274 12.68 14.08 -3.08
C THR A 274 12.21 14.98 -1.93
N GLN A 275 12.09 14.46 -0.70
CA GLN A 275 11.73 15.29 0.45
C GLN A 275 12.94 16.08 0.98
N PRO A 276 12.75 17.33 1.42
CA PRO A 276 13.84 18.19 1.85
C PRO A 276 14.46 17.72 3.17
N ASP A 277 15.70 18.13 3.39
CA ASP A 277 16.43 18.01 4.67
C ASP A 277 16.63 16.57 5.19
N PHE A 278 16.50 15.58 4.33
CA PHE A 278 16.86 14.21 4.69
C PHE A 278 18.32 14.10 5.21
N ARG A 279 19.24 14.95 4.71
CA ARG A 279 20.65 14.94 5.14
C ARG A 279 20.79 15.44 6.58
N GLY A 280 20.03 16.46 6.97
CA GLY A 280 19.96 16.94 8.35
C GLY A 280 19.42 15.90 9.32
N LEU A 281 18.57 15.00 8.84
CA LEU A 281 18.06 13.83 9.57
C LEU A 281 19.05 12.65 9.59
N GLY A 282 20.24 12.78 9.02
CA GLY A 282 21.24 11.72 9.00
C GLY A 282 20.94 10.57 8.03
N LEU A 283 20.07 10.79 7.04
CA LEU A 283 19.92 9.87 5.92
C LEU A 283 21.20 9.92 5.07
N ALA A 284 21.84 8.76 4.88
CA ALA A 284 23.11 8.66 4.17
C ALA A 284 22.91 8.28 2.70
N ARG A 285 21.93 7.41 2.44
CA ARG A 285 21.64 6.91 1.09
C ARG A 285 20.19 6.48 0.94
N VAL A 286 19.64 6.63 -0.26
CA VAL A 286 18.40 5.97 -0.67
C VAL A 286 18.72 4.94 -1.77
N SER A 287 18.13 3.76 -1.65
CA SER A 287 18.24 2.66 -2.62
C SER A 287 16.86 2.07 -2.88
N ALA A 288 16.81 0.95 -3.60
CA ALA A 288 15.60 0.19 -3.85
C ALA A 288 15.89 -1.31 -3.89
N GLY A 289 14.92 -2.10 -3.40
CA GLY A 289 14.91 -3.55 -3.45
C GLY A 289 14.46 -4.07 -4.80
N ASN A 290 15.25 -4.99 -5.36
CA ASN A 290 14.92 -5.76 -6.55
C ASN A 290 15.41 -7.20 -6.44
N TYR A 291 15.03 -8.03 -7.41
CA TYR A 291 15.31 -9.45 -7.50
C TYR A 291 16.13 -9.78 -8.76
N GLY A 292 16.91 -8.80 -9.22
CA GLY A 292 17.75 -8.90 -10.41
C GLY A 292 16.99 -8.77 -11.74
N GLY A 293 15.77 -8.24 -11.73
CA GLY A 293 14.95 -7.99 -12.93
C GLY A 293 14.37 -9.26 -13.54
N LYS A 294 14.14 -10.29 -12.71
CA LYS A 294 13.76 -11.64 -13.17
C LYS A 294 12.37 -12.08 -12.71
N LEU A 295 11.75 -11.37 -11.77
CA LEU A 295 10.50 -11.78 -11.14
C LEU A 295 9.36 -10.81 -11.49
N GLY A 296 9.57 -9.52 -11.26
CA GLY A 296 8.59 -8.47 -11.48
C GLY A 296 8.74 -7.84 -12.86
N PRO A 297 7.65 -7.60 -13.61
CA PRO A 297 7.72 -6.95 -14.93
C PRO A 297 7.87 -5.42 -14.85
N TYR A 298 7.68 -4.82 -13.66
CA TYR A 298 7.72 -3.37 -13.48
C TYR A 298 9.04 -2.98 -12.80
N HIS A 299 9.82 -2.14 -13.47
CA HIS A 299 11.09 -1.64 -12.97
C HIS A 299 11.04 -0.12 -12.81
N PHE A 300 11.19 0.37 -11.58
CA PHE A 300 11.25 1.79 -11.27
C PHE A 300 12.70 2.19 -11.03
N HIS A 301 13.41 2.58 -12.09
CA HIS A 301 14.79 3.04 -11.99
C HIS A 301 14.85 4.38 -11.24
N LEU A 302 15.62 4.44 -10.15
CA LEU A 302 15.66 5.64 -9.29
C LEU A 302 16.15 6.88 -10.03
N ARG A 303 17.06 6.69 -10.99
CA ARG A 303 17.57 7.76 -11.85
C ARG A 303 16.46 8.43 -12.69
N ASP A 304 15.52 7.62 -13.20
CA ASP A 304 14.44 8.07 -14.07
C ASP A 304 13.37 8.78 -13.23
N LEU A 305 13.24 8.43 -11.95
CA LEU A 305 12.37 9.15 -11.00
C LEU A 305 12.90 10.55 -10.66
N LEU A 306 14.23 10.71 -10.58
CA LEU A 306 14.85 12.02 -10.32
C LEU A 306 14.85 12.91 -11.56
N ASN A 307 15.08 12.33 -12.74
CA ASN A 307 15.13 13.01 -14.02
C ASN A 307 14.16 12.33 -15.00
N PRO A 308 12.85 12.59 -14.88
CA PRO A 308 11.89 12.05 -15.83
C PRO A 308 12.22 12.53 -17.25
N PRO A 309 12.06 11.65 -18.27
CA PRO A 309 12.35 11.99 -19.67
C PRO A 309 11.46 13.10 -20.23
#